data_AF-A0A2S8RZ22-F1
#
_entry.id   AF-A0A2S8RZ22-F1
#
_cell.length_a   1.000
_cell.length_b   1.000
_cell.length_c   1.000
_cell.angle_alpha   90.00
_cell.angle_beta   90.00
_cell.angle_gamma   90.00
#
_symmetry.space_group_name_H-M   'P 1'
#
loop_
_entity.id
_entity.type
_entity.pdbx_description
1 polymer ?
#
loop_
_entity_poly.entity_id
_entity_poly.type
_entity_poly.pdbx_seq_one_letter_code
_entity_poly.pdbx_strand_id
1 'polypeptide(L)'
;MKWLLGALFLAGAWLVVAGLPVAGPQPDRAPRFGGGLAVLPMTFTHESHFGQPCATCHHEFADHRTGQTCMACHVTDPKAAPFLEAQFHGLCQSCHVAEHAAGRPAGPTRRCIACHLDDHGF
;
A
#
# COMPACT_ATOMS: atom_id res chain seq x y z
N MET A 1 16.16 34.42 29.10
CA MET A 1 16.57 33.07 28.62
C MET A 1 15.93 31.93 29.43
N LYS A 2 16.03 31.89 30.77
CA LYS A 2 15.45 30.82 31.61
C LYS A 2 13.92 30.65 31.47
N TRP A 3 13.18 31.76 31.38
CA TRP A 3 11.73 31.76 31.18
C TRP A 3 11.30 31.26 29.80
N LEU A 4 12.12 31.51 28.77
CA LEU A 4 11.87 31.04 27.41
C LEU A 4 12.05 29.52 27.30
N LEU A 5 13.07 28.98 27.96
CA LEU A 5 13.31 27.53 28.07
C LEU A 5 12.18 26.83 28.84
N GLY A 6 11.71 27.41 29.94
CA GLY A 6 10.57 26.88 30.70
C GLY A 6 9.27 26.88 29.89
N ALA A 7 8.99 27.95 29.14
CA ALA A 7 7.81 28.04 28.29
C ALA A 7 7.85 27.03 27.13
N LEU A 8 9.02 26.85 26.49
CA LEU A 8 9.21 25.84 25.45
C LEU A 8 9.04 24.41 25.96
N PHE A 9 9.54 24.12 27.17
CA PHE A 9 9.40 22.79 27.78
C PHE A 9 7.94 22.49 28.13
N LEU A 10 7.21 23.47 28.69
CA LEU A 10 5.79 23.34 29.00
C LEU A 10 4.94 23.20 27.73
N ALA A 11 5.24 23.95 26.67
CA ALA A 11 4.57 23.83 25.38
C ALA A 11 4.83 22.45 24.74
N GLY A 12 6.06 21.96 24.79
CA GLY A 12 6.41 20.61 24.32
C GLY A 12 5.72 19.51 25.12
N ALA A 13 5.68 19.61 26.45
CA ALA A 13 4.97 18.67 27.31
C ALA A 13 3.46 18.68 27.04
N TRP A 14 2.89 19.86 26.81
CA TRP A 14 1.46 20.00 26.47
C TRP A 14 1.13 19.36 25.12
N LEU A 15 2.01 19.49 24.12
CA LEU A 15 1.85 18.81 22.81
C LEU A 15 1.91 17.28 22.91
N VAL A 16 2.71 16.73 23.84
CA VAL A 16 2.78 15.29 24.09
C VAL A 16 1.52 14.78 24.80
N VAL A 17 1.01 15.53 25.79
CA VAL A 17 -0.17 15.13 26.58
C VAL A 17 -1.48 15.34 25.81
N ALA A 18 -1.60 16.44 25.08
CA ALA A 18 -2.80 16.75 24.30
C ALA A 18 -2.92 15.91 23.02
N GLY A 19 -1.82 15.28 22.60
CA GLY A 19 -1.73 14.58 21.32
C GLY A 19 -1.72 15.57 20.15
N LEU A 20 -0.76 15.42 19.24
CA LEU A 20 -0.84 16.14 17.97
C LEU A 20 -2.12 15.68 17.23
N PRO A 21 -2.98 16.59 16.74
CA PRO A 21 -4.17 16.26 15.97
C PRO A 21 -3.78 15.83 14.54
N VAL A 22 -2.89 14.86 14.42
CA VAL A 22 -2.64 14.14 13.17
C VAL A 22 -3.46 12.84 13.22
N ALA A 23 -4.75 12.97 13.50
CA ALA A 23 -5.72 11.96 13.14
C ALA A 23 -6.10 12.21 11.68
N GLY A 24 -5.17 11.94 10.76
CA GLY A 24 -5.54 11.74 9.37
C GLY A 24 -6.51 10.54 9.29
N PRO A 25 -7.36 10.46 8.24
CA PRO A 25 -8.19 9.28 8.03
C PRO A 25 -7.30 8.03 8.11
N GLN A 26 -7.60 7.16 9.07
CA GLN A 26 -6.97 5.84 9.10
C GLN A 26 -7.54 5.09 7.89
N PRO A 27 -6.70 4.41 7.09
CA PRO A 27 -7.20 3.63 5.97
C PRO A 27 -8.19 2.60 6.50
N ASP A 28 -9.38 2.55 5.89
CA ASP A 28 -10.42 1.63 6.30
C ASP A 28 -9.90 0.18 6.22
N ARG A 29 -9.80 -0.46 7.38
CA ARG A 29 -9.36 -1.86 7.55
C ARG A 29 -10.53 -2.84 7.54
N ALA A 30 -11.75 -2.39 7.24
CA ALA A 30 -12.86 -3.30 7.03
C ALA A 30 -12.54 -4.27 5.87
N PRO A 31 -12.97 -5.54 5.96
CA PRO A 31 -12.78 -6.49 4.88
C PRO A 31 -13.53 -6.04 3.62
N ARG A 32 -12.81 -5.68 2.56
CA ARG A 32 -13.40 -5.22 1.29
C ARG A 32 -13.95 -6.34 0.40
N PHE A 33 -13.50 -7.57 0.58
CA PHE A 33 -13.76 -8.68 -0.36
C PHE A 33 -14.51 -9.87 0.24
N GLY A 34 -15.29 -9.68 1.31
CA GLY A 34 -16.09 -10.75 1.93
C GLY A 34 -15.29 -11.88 2.59
N GLY A 35 -13.97 -11.94 2.38
CA GLY A 35 -13.03 -12.78 3.14
C GLY A 35 -12.66 -12.15 4.48
N GLY A 36 -12.07 -12.94 5.38
CA GLY A 36 -11.64 -12.48 6.72
C GLY A 36 -10.41 -11.55 6.73
N LEU A 37 -9.87 -11.21 5.56
CA LEU A 37 -8.67 -10.39 5.42
C LEU A 37 -9.03 -8.91 5.20
N ALA A 38 -8.42 -8.04 6.02
CA ALA A 38 -8.44 -6.60 5.82
C ALA A 38 -7.52 -6.25 4.62
N VAL A 39 -8.12 -5.98 3.46
CA VAL A 39 -7.40 -5.49 2.29
C VAL A 39 -7.40 -3.96 2.32
N LEU A 40 -6.20 -3.39 2.48
CA LEU A 40 -5.99 -1.96 2.36
C LEU A 40 -6.23 -1.53 0.90
N PRO A 41 -6.92 -0.40 0.68
CA PRO A 41 -7.12 0.09 -0.68
C PRO A 41 -5.76 0.46 -1.27
N MET A 42 -5.66 0.41 -2.58
CA MET A 42 -4.48 0.89 -3.31
C MET A 42 -4.94 1.36 -4.68
N THR A 43 -4.25 2.36 -5.22
CA THR A 43 -4.50 2.82 -6.58
C THR A 43 -3.49 2.17 -7.53
N PHE A 44 -3.99 1.65 -8.64
CA PHE A 44 -3.18 1.06 -9.70
C PHE A 44 -3.62 1.59 -11.05
N THR A 45 -2.67 1.99 -11.89
CA THR A 45 -2.93 2.39 -13.28
C THR A 45 -2.00 1.67 -14.24
N HIS A 46 -2.59 1.08 -15.28
CA HIS A 46 -1.88 0.46 -16.39
C HIS A 46 -0.99 1.46 -17.15
N GLU A 47 -1.36 2.74 -17.17
CA GLU A 47 -0.61 3.79 -17.87
C GLU A 47 0.83 3.90 -17.33
N SER A 48 1.00 3.89 -16.01
CA SER A 48 2.32 3.96 -15.37
C SER A 48 3.14 2.66 -15.46
N HIS A 49 2.51 1.56 -15.85
CA HIS A 49 3.15 0.24 -16.02
C HIS A 49 3.29 -0.15 -17.49
N PHE A 50 2.95 0.76 -18.41
CA PHE A 50 3.11 0.53 -19.83
C PHE A 50 4.59 0.28 -20.17
N GLY A 51 4.85 -0.79 -20.93
CA GLY A 51 6.21 -1.25 -21.24
C GLY A 51 6.67 -2.46 -20.40
N GLN A 52 5.95 -2.82 -19.33
CA GLN A 52 6.13 -4.12 -18.69
C GLN A 52 5.38 -5.22 -19.46
N PRO A 53 5.96 -6.43 -19.64
CA PRO A 53 5.24 -7.52 -20.28
C PRO A 53 3.99 -7.87 -19.47
N CYS A 54 2.83 -7.95 -20.12
CA CYS A 54 1.54 -8.15 -19.44
C CYS A 54 1.57 -9.37 -18.51
N ALA A 55 2.16 -10.48 -18.99
CA ALA A 55 2.27 -11.75 -18.25
C ALA A 55 3.16 -11.68 -17.00
N THR A 56 3.92 -10.59 -16.80
CA THR A 56 4.68 -10.35 -15.55
C THR A 56 3.74 -10.18 -14.37
N CYS A 57 2.60 -9.52 -14.58
CA CYS A 57 1.58 -9.31 -13.57
C CYS A 57 0.41 -10.29 -13.77
N HIS A 58 0.02 -10.48 -15.03
CA HIS A 58 -1.10 -11.33 -15.42
C HIS A 58 -0.69 -12.79 -15.57
N HIS A 59 -0.31 -13.43 -14.45
CA HIS A 59 0.07 -14.84 -14.48
C HIS A 59 -1.13 -15.77 -14.79
N GLU A 60 -2.36 -15.28 -14.67
CA GLU A 60 -3.57 -16.02 -15.02
C GLU A 60 -3.64 -16.36 -16.51
N PHE A 61 -2.87 -15.67 -17.35
CA PHE A 61 -2.71 -16.04 -18.77
C PHE A 61 -2.08 -17.42 -18.91
N ALA A 62 -1.10 -17.76 -18.07
CA ALA A 62 -0.49 -19.08 -18.05
C ALA A 62 -1.41 -20.13 -17.40
N ASP A 63 -2.23 -19.72 -16.42
CA ASP A 63 -3.18 -20.58 -15.74
C ASP A 63 -4.49 -20.81 -16.53
N HIS A 64 -4.64 -20.14 -17.68
CA HIS A 64 -5.85 -20.10 -18.50
C HIS A 64 -7.11 -19.67 -17.71
N ARG A 65 -6.97 -18.71 -16.79
CA ARG A 65 -8.07 -18.17 -15.97
C ARG A 65 -8.32 -16.67 -16.22
N THR A 66 -8.42 -16.29 -17.49
CA THR A 66 -8.53 -14.88 -17.91
C THR A 66 -9.84 -14.22 -17.47
N GLY A 67 -9.79 -12.91 -17.21
CA GLY A 67 -10.99 -12.07 -17.05
C GLY A 67 -11.42 -11.78 -15.62
N GLN A 68 -10.64 -12.19 -14.62
CA GLN A 68 -10.86 -11.84 -13.21
C GLN A 68 -9.78 -10.87 -12.72
N THR A 69 -10.10 -10.08 -11.70
CA THR A 69 -9.10 -9.28 -10.99
C THR A 69 -8.22 -10.20 -10.14
N CYS A 70 -7.00 -9.77 -9.83
CA CYS A 70 -6.09 -10.50 -8.95
C CYS A 70 -6.80 -10.85 -7.62
N MET A 71 -7.55 -9.90 -7.08
CA MET A 71 -8.24 -10.04 -5.81
C MET A 71 -9.32 -11.11 -5.83
N ALA A 72 -9.96 -11.38 -6.97
CA ALA A 72 -11.00 -12.40 -7.06
C ALA A 72 -10.49 -13.78 -6.59
N CYS A 73 -9.25 -14.12 -6.93
CA CYS A 73 -8.60 -15.37 -6.50
C CYS A 73 -7.80 -15.19 -5.21
N HIS A 74 -6.97 -14.15 -5.12
CA HIS A 74 -5.99 -14.03 -4.03
C HIS A 74 -6.61 -13.75 -2.66
N VAL A 75 -7.90 -13.41 -2.56
CA VAL A 75 -8.60 -13.30 -1.26
C VAL A 75 -9.55 -14.46 -0.97
N THR A 76 -9.92 -15.26 -1.97
CA THR A 76 -10.92 -16.33 -1.84
C THR A 76 -10.30 -17.72 -1.87
N ASP A 77 -9.19 -17.92 -2.59
CA ASP A 77 -8.49 -19.20 -2.63
C ASP A 77 -7.78 -19.43 -1.28
N PRO A 78 -8.13 -20.47 -0.52
CA PRO A 78 -7.54 -20.75 0.79
C PRO A 78 -6.04 -21.05 0.73
N LYS A 79 -5.49 -21.38 -0.45
CA LYS A 79 -4.05 -21.58 -0.65
C LYS A 79 -3.31 -20.27 -0.91
N ALA A 80 -3.96 -19.28 -1.52
CA ALA A 80 -3.34 -18.00 -1.88
C ALA A 80 -3.55 -16.94 -0.79
N ALA A 81 -4.75 -16.87 -0.21
CA ALA A 81 -5.15 -15.84 0.74
C ALA A 81 -4.20 -15.66 1.94
N PRO A 82 -3.65 -16.72 2.56
CA PRO A 82 -2.68 -16.56 3.66
C PRO A 82 -1.40 -15.82 3.26
N PHE A 83 -1.09 -15.75 1.97
CA PHE A 83 0.13 -15.15 1.43
C PHE A 83 -0.13 -13.84 0.68
N LEU A 84 -1.35 -13.29 0.72
CA LEU A 84 -1.74 -12.09 -0.02
C LEU A 84 -0.74 -10.95 0.16
N GLU A 85 -0.41 -10.59 1.39
CA GLU A 85 0.53 -9.50 1.68
C GLU A 85 1.92 -9.78 1.06
N ALA A 86 2.46 -10.97 1.29
CA ALA A 86 3.80 -11.35 0.82
C ALA A 86 3.86 -11.43 -0.72
N GLN A 87 2.81 -11.92 -1.38
CA GLN A 87 2.75 -12.05 -2.84
C GLN A 87 2.69 -10.68 -3.51
N PHE A 88 1.83 -9.78 -3.03
CA PHE A 88 1.69 -8.45 -3.63
C PHE A 88 2.85 -7.53 -3.30
N HIS A 89 3.35 -7.51 -2.05
CA HIS A 89 4.58 -6.78 -1.74
C HIS A 89 5.77 -7.38 -2.48
N GLY A 90 5.87 -8.70 -2.57
CA GLY A 90 6.91 -9.38 -3.34
C GLY A 90 6.92 -8.98 -4.81
N LEU A 91 5.75 -8.94 -5.47
CA LEU A 91 5.63 -8.55 -6.87
C LEU A 91 5.91 -7.06 -7.09
N CYS A 92 5.15 -6.19 -6.40
CA CYS A 92 5.16 -4.76 -6.68
C CYS A 92 6.41 -4.07 -6.13
N GLN A 93 6.76 -4.33 -4.86
CA GLN A 93 7.84 -3.64 -4.19
C GLN A 93 9.20 -4.04 -4.76
N SER A 94 9.40 -5.32 -5.09
CA SER A 94 10.70 -5.78 -5.60
C SER A 94 11.05 -5.12 -6.94
N CYS A 95 10.08 -5.03 -7.85
CA CYS A 95 10.24 -4.34 -9.12
C CYS A 95 10.59 -2.86 -8.91
N HIS A 96 9.81 -2.14 -8.10
CA HIS A 96 10.09 -0.73 -7.81
C HIS A 96 11.47 -0.52 -7.18
N VAL A 97 11.89 -1.41 -6.27
CA VAL A 97 13.22 -1.35 -5.65
C VAL A 97 14.32 -1.58 -6.68
N ALA A 98 14.16 -2.54 -7.59
CA ALA A 98 15.12 -2.83 -8.64
C ALA A 98 15.25 -1.67 -9.64
N GLU A 99 14.12 -1.11 -10.09
CA GLU A 99 14.08 0.06 -10.97
C GLU A 99 14.75 1.28 -10.32
N HIS A 100 14.41 1.55 -9.06
CA HIS A 100 15.02 2.63 -8.29
C HIS A 100 16.53 2.43 -8.10
N ALA A 101 16.97 1.20 -7.80
CA ALA A 101 18.39 0.89 -7.66
C ALA A 101 19.17 1.06 -8.97
N ALA A 102 18.49 0.89 -10.11
CA ALA A 102 19.05 1.12 -11.44
C ALA A 102 18.97 2.59 -11.90
N GLY A 103 18.47 3.51 -11.06
CA GLY A 103 18.32 4.92 -11.38
C GLY A 103 17.23 5.23 -12.41
N ARG A 104 16.29 4.30 -12.62
CA ARG A 104 15.16 4.48 -13.54
C ARG A 104 13.93 5.00 -12.80
N PRO A 105 12.94 5.58 -13.53
CA PRO A 105 11.65 5.89 -12.95
C PRO A 105 11.03 4.65 -12.31
N ALA A 106 10.60 4.77 -11.05
CA ALA A 106 10.05 3.68 -10.28
C ALA A 106 8.88 4.17 -9.42
N GLY A 107 7.96 3.27 -9.11
CA GLY A 107 6.92 3.54 -8.12
C GLY A 107 7.46 3.57 -6.68
N PRO A 108 6.58 3.70 -5.68
CA PRO A 108 6.99 3.77 -4.28
C PRO A 108 7.64 2.48 -3.78
N THR A 109 8.66 2.62 -2.93
CA THR A 109 9.48 1.48 -2.47
C THR A 109 9.35 1.14 -1.00
N ARG A 110 8.97 2.07 -0.11
CA ARG A 110 9.02 1.85 1.36
C ARG A 110 7.93 2.52 2.19
N ARG A 111 7.13 3.44 1.62
CA ARG A 111 6.09 4.16 2.37
C ARG A 111 4.74 3.50 2.12
N CYS A 112 4.15 2.89 3.14
CA CYS A 112 2.89 2.15 3.01
C CYS A 112 1.80 2.98 2.34
N ILE A 113 1.63 4.24 2.76
CA ILE A 113 0.59 5.15 2.24
C ILE A 113 0.84 5.54 0.78
N ALA A 114 2.07 5.43 0.28
CA ALA A 114 2.37 5.81 -1.10
C ALA A 114 1.81 4.80 -2.11
N CYS A 115 1.57 3.56 -1.68
CA CYS A 115 0.81 2.57 -2.46
C CYS A 115 -0.64 2.46 -1.96
N HIS A 116 -0.83 2.46 -0.65
CA HIS A 116 -2.15 2.32 -0.01
C HIS A 116 -2.84 3.67 0.16
N LEU A 117 -3.36 4.18 -0.95
CA LEU A 117 -4.19 5.37 -1.00
C LEU A 117 -5.67 4.94 -0.99
N ASP A 118 -6.51 5.76 -0.37
CA ASP A 118 -7.96 5.58 -0.45
C ASP A 118 -8.41 5.69 -1.90
N ASP A 119 -9.25 4.74 -2.32
CA ASP A 119 -9.81 4.73 -3.67
C ASP A 119 -10.94 5.76 -3.73
N HIS A 120 -10.65 6.93 -4.30
CA HIS A 120 -11.63 7.99 -4.51
C HIS A 120 -12.34 7.87 -5.88
N GLY A 121 -12.15 6.77 -6.62
CA GLY A 121 -12.59 6.64 -8.01
C GLY A 121 -13.42 5.39 -8.30
N PHE A 122 -14.74 5.59 -8.41
CA PHE A 122 -15.59 4.90 -9.41
C PHE A 122 -16.35 5.96 -10.20
#